data_AF-A0A4R4XH72-F1
#
_entry.id   AF-A0A4R4XH72-F1
#
_cell.length_a   1.000
_cell.length_b   1.000
_cell.length_c   1.000
_cell.angle_alpha   90.00
_cell.angle_beta   90.00
_cell.angle_gamma   90.00
#
_symmetry.space_group_name_H-M   'P 1'
#
loop_
_entity.id
_entity.type
_entity.pdbx_description
1 polymer ?
#
loop_
_entity_poly.entity_id
_entity_poly.type
_entity_poly.pdbx_seq_one_letter_code
_entity_poly.pdbx_strand_id
1 'polypeptide(L)'
;MLTAAERDEFDRTGLLRVAGAIPSADAEAMCDRIWAHVGAEHGIARSDPATWLVEERLPGLRKVAGRREFERIGCPAVRAALDGLMGDWTQPSRWATLLVTFPRRERTGWDVPSTTWHNDFVPFGTGRLRAVQMFVLLNDLGPRGGATLVLTGSHRLVRRYADRAADGPHPKRLRRELGAAHPWLRELWSETGPGDRVRRYLVDGTELDGVSLRVVELTGRAGDVYFMHCDTFHSAAPNCLDQPRMMATAMIRREPGQRRTA
;
A
#
# COMPACT_ATOMS: atom_id res chain seq x y z
N MET A 1 8.25 -11.05 -17.36
CA MET A 1 9.41 -10.13 -17.19
C MET A 1 8.89 -8.72 -17.26
N LEU A 2 9.37 -7.82 -16.41
CA LEU A 2 9.02 -6.40 -16.49
C LEU A 2 9.63 -5.75 -17.73
N THR A 3 8.90 -4.83 -18.34
CA THR A 3 9.41 -3.94 -19.37
C THR A 3 10.38 -2.91 -18.76
N ALA A 4 11.21 -2.31 -19.60
CA ALA A 4 12.10 -1.24 -19.17
C ALA A 4 11.34 -0.04 -18.60
N ALA A 5 10.16 0.27 -19.17
CA ALA A 5 9.30 1.36 -18.71
C ALA A 5 8.69 1.09 -17.31
N GLU A 6 8.20 -0.13 -17.07
CA GLU A 6 7.70 -0.53 -15.74
C GLU A 6 8.80 -0.50 -14.69
N ARG A 7 10.03 -0.91 -15.06
CA ARG A 7 11.19 -0.84 -14.17
C ARG A 7 11.56 0.60 -13.85
N ASP A 8 11.62 1.47 -14.85
CA ASP A 8 11.90 2.90 -14.66
C ASP A 8 10.83 3.58 -13.79
N GLU A 9 9.55 3.25 -14.02
CA GLU A 9 8.45 3.74 -13.19
C GLU A 9 8.64 3.34 -11.72
N PHE A 10 8.92 2.06 -11.45
CA PHE A 10 9.16 1.59 -10.09
C PHE A 10 10.37 2.25 -9.46
N ASP A 11 11.49 2.38 -10.19
CA ASP A 11 12.71 2.99 -9.66
C ASP A 11 12.49 4.47 -9.32
N ARG A 12 11.75 5.21 -10.17
CA ARG A 12 11.45 6.63 -9.99
C ARG A 12 10.40 6.87 -8.90
N THR A 13 9.32 6.10 -8.88
CA THR A 13 8.14 6.38 -8.05
C THR A 13 8.03 5.48 -6.81
N GLY A 14 8.73 4.35 -6.78
CA GLY A 14 8.62 3.36 -5.73
C GLY A 14 7.32 2.58 -5.78
N LEU A 15 6.61 2.62 -6.91
CA LEU A 15 5.31 1.99 -7.11
C LEU A 15 5.22 1.44 -8.54
N LEU A 16 4.69 0.23 -8.69
CA LEU A 16 4.37 -0.38 -9.97
C LEU A 16 2.96 -0.95 -9.90
N ARG A 17 2.12 -0.68 -10.90
CA ARG A 17 0.83 -1.34 -11.09
C ARG A 17 0.93 -2.37 -12.19
N VAL A 18 0.51 -3.59 -11.91
CA VAL A 18 0.26 -4.63 -12.91
C VAL A 18 -1.25 -4.81 -13.02
N ALA A 19 -1.82 -4.24 -14.08
CA ALA A 19 -3.26 -4.25 -14.30
C ALA A 19 -3.75 -5.67 -14.64
N GLY A 20 -4.85 -6.10 -14.01
CA GLY A 20 -5.47 -7.40 -14.25
C GLY A 20 -4.55 -8.60 -14.02
N ALA A 21 -3.54 -8.47 -13.15
CA ALA A 21 -2.59 -9.56 -12.86
C ALA A 21 -3.30 -10.81 -12.30
N ILE A 22 -4.37 -10.58 -11.54
CA ILE A 22 -5.26 -11.63 -11.04
C ILE A 22 -6.55 -11.59 -11.87
N PRO A 23 -7.05 -12.74 -12.38
CA PRO A 23 -8.31 -12.79 -13.08
C PRO A 23 -9.45 -12.21 -12.24
N SER A 24 -10.35 -11.45 -12.87
CA SER A 24 -11.48 -10.81 -12.17
C SER A 24 -12.34 -11.81 -11.40
N ALA A 25 -12.57 -13.01 -11.96
CA ALA A 25 -13.30 -14.09 -11.30
C ALA A 25 -12.63 -14.59 -10.00
N ASP A 26 -11.29 -14.56 -9.93
CA ASP A 26 -10.56 -14.92 -8.72
C ASP A 26 -10.66 -13.81 -7.67
N ALA A 27 -10.56 -12.54 -8.08
CA ALA A 27 -10.76 -11.40 -7.18
C ALA A 27 -12.19 -11.38 -6.61
N GLU A 28 -13.20 -11.65 -7.45
CA GLU A 28 -14.60 -11.76 -7.04
C GLU A 28 -14.81 -12.90 -6.04
N ALA A 29 -14.25 -14.09 -6.29
CA ALA A 29 -14.33 -15.21 -5.36
C ALA A 29 -13.68 -14.88 -3.99
N MET A 30 -12.57 -14.13 -3.98
CA MET A 30 -11.96 -13.65 -2.73
C MET A 30 -12.86 -12.63 -2.01
N CYS A 31 -13.46 -11.70 -2.76
CA CYS A 31 -14.43 -10.72 -2.25
C CYS A 31 -15.65 -11.40 -1.63
N ASP A 32 -16.19 -12.44 -2.28
CA ASP A 32 -17.31 -13.23 -1.76
C ASP A 32 -16.98 -13.93 -0.45
N ARG A 33 -15.73 -14.39 -0.26
CA ARG A 33 -15.28 -14.95 1.03
C ARG A 33 -15.28 -13.92 2.15
N ILE A 34 -14.93 -12.67 1.84
CA ILE A 34 -15.00 -11.58 2.81
C ILE A 34 -16.45 -11.29 3.14
N TRP A 35 -17.32 -11.12 2.15
CA TRP A 35 -18.74 -10.87 2.35
C TRP A 35 -19.44 -11.97 3.15
N ALA A 36 -19.19 -13.23 2.83
CA ALA A 36 -19.75 -14.36 3.56
C ALA A 36 -19.33 -14.34 5.04
N HIS A 37 -18.06 -14.01 5.32
CA HIS A 37 -17.56 -13.93 6.69
C HIS A 37 -18.17 -12.75 7.45
N VAL A 38 -18.22 -11.56 6.85
CA VAL A 38 -18.74 -10.38 7.56
C VAL A 38 -20.27 -10.44 7.74
N GLY A 39 -20.98 -11.09 6.82
CA GLY A 39 -22.39 -11.40 7.01
C GLY A 39 -22.63 -12.37 8.16
N ALA A 40 -21.88 -13.47 8.20
CA ALA A 40 -22.06 -14.50 9.23
C ALA A 40 -21.62 -14.06 10.63
N GLU A 41 -20.50 -13.35 10.75
CA GLU A 41 -19.90 -13.04 12.06
C GLU A 41 -20.31 -11.67 12.60
N HIS A 42 -20.67 -10.72 11.72
CA HIS A 42 -20.94 -9.33 12.09
C HIS A 42 -22.33 -8.84 11.69
N GLY A 43 -23.14 -9.68 11.02
CA GLY A 43 -24.48 -9.29 10.55
C GLY A 43 -24.46 -8.23 9.44
N ILE A 44 -23.34 -8.07 8.75
CA ILE A 44 -23.16 -7.05 7.70
C ILE A 44 -23.59 -7.62 6.36
N ALA A 45 -24.68 -7.11 5.79
CA ALA A 45 -25.23 -7.60 4.54
C ALA A 45 -24.67 -6.82 3.34
N ARG A 46 -24.15 -7.53 2.34
CA ARG A 46 -23.65 -6.94 1.08
C ARG A 46 -24.71 -6.11 0.34
N SER A 47 -25.97 -6.48 0.47
CA SER A 47 -27.09 -5.82 -0.21
C SER A 47 -27.72 -4.68 0.60
N ASP A 48 -27.29 -4.46 1.85
CA ASP A 48 -27.88 -3.45 2.73
C ASP A 48 -26.80 -2.52 3.32
N PRO A 49 -26.54 -1.38 2.67
CA PRO A 49 -25.60 -0.38 3.16
C PRO A 49 -25.93 0.19 4.54
N ALA A 50 -27.18 0.07 5.04
CA ALA A 50 -27.52 0.50 6.39
C ALA A 50 -26.83 -0.36 7.47
N THR A 51 -26.40 -1.57 7.12
CA THR A 51 -25.62 -2.45 8.01
C THR A 51 -24.12 -2.13 8.04
N TRP A 52 -23.64 -1.24 7.16
CA TRP A 52 -22.21 -0.96 6.98
C TRP A 52 -21.64 0.08 7.94
N LEU A 53 -22.30 0.31 9.08
CA LEU A 53 -21.96 1.35 10.05
C LEU A 53 -20.73 1.00 10.92
N VAL A 54 -19.72 0.38 10.30
CA VAL A 54 -18.51 -0.10 10.95
C VAL A 54 -17.43 0.98 10.87
N GLU A 55 -17.14 1.59 12.02
CA GLU A 55 -16.08 2.59 12.14
C GLU A 55 -14.74 1.99 12.61
N GLU A 56 -14.77 0.78 13.17
CA GLU A 56 -13.60 0.07 13.69
C GLU A 56 -13.08 -1.04 12.76
N ARG A 57 -11.91 -1.60 13.07
CA ARG A 57 -11.39 -2.75 12.30
C ARG A 57 -12.23 -4.00 12.57
N LEU A 58 -12.65 -4.67 11.51
CA LEU A 58 -13.35 -5.95 11.63
C LEU A 58 -12.43 -7.06 12.18
N PRO A 59 -12.81 -7.72 13.28
CA PRO A 59 -12.07 -8.88 13.77
C PRO A 59 -12.34 -10.11 12.89
N GLY A 60 -11.50 -11.13 13.02
CA GLY A 60 -11.71 -12.42 12.33
C GLY A 60 -11.17 -12.52 10.90
N LEU A 61 -10.84 -11.40 10.24
CA LEU A 61 -10.35 -11.37 8.85
C LEU A 61 -9.11 -12.24 8.60
N ARG A 62 -8.25 -12.46 9.61
CA ARG A 62 -7.08 -13.36 9.51
C ARG A 62 -7.47 -14.83 9.22
N LYS A 63 -8.66 -15.27 9.66
CA LYS A 63 -9.21 -16.60 9.36
C LYS A 63 -9.60 -16.71 7.88
N VAL A 64 -10.20 -15.65 7.34
CA VAL A 64 -10.60 -15.56 5.92
C VAL A 64 -9.36 -15.55 5.02
N ALA A 65 -8.35 -14.77 5.37
CA ALA A 65 -7.09 -14.67 4.62
C ALA A 65 -6.34 -16.01 4.48
N GLY A 66 -6.60 -16.98 5.36
CA GLY A 66 -5.99 -18.32 5.31
C GLY A 66 -6.75 -19.33 4.45
N ARG A 67 -7.77 -18.90 3.70
CA ARG A 67 -8.53 -19.77 2.80
C ARG A 67 -7.83 -19.91 1.45
N ARG A 68 -8.03 -21.06 0.78
CA ARG A 68 -7.35 -21.44 -0.47
C ARG A 68 -7.53 -20.44 -1.61
N GLU A 69 -8.62 -19.69 -1.62
CA GLU A 69 -8.90 -18.67 -2.63
C GLU A 69 -7.80 -17.60 -2.65
N PHE A 70 -7.25 -17.24 -1.49
CA PHE A 70 -6.18 -16.25 -1.38
C PHE A 70 -4.82 -16.76 -1.83
N GLU A 71 -4.61 -18.07 -1.95
CA GLU A 71 -3.38 -18.62 -2.55
C GLU A 71 -3.26 -18.27 -4.04
N ARG A 72 -4.38 -17.99 -4.72
CA ARG A 72 -4.41 -17.58 -6.12
C ARG A 72 -3.77 -16.21 -6.36
N ILE A 73 -3.56 -15.40 -5.32
CA ILE A 73 -2.78 -14.15 -5.41
C ILE A 73 -1.35 -14.43 -5.89
N GLY A 74 -0.76 -15.57 -5.50
CA GLY A 74 0.54 -16.01 -5.97
C GLY A 74 0.54 -16.56 -7.41
N CYS A 75 -0.27 -15.99 -8.31
CA CYS A 75 -0.40 -16.42 -9.70
C CYS A 75 0.89 -16.18 -10.52
N PRO A 76 1.01 -16.76 -11.72
CA PRO A 76 2.19 -16.57 -12.57
C PRO A 76 2.54 -15.10 -12.88
N ALA A 77 1.53 -14.24 -13.08
CA ALA A 77 1.75 -12.82 -13.36
C ALA A 77 2.40 -12.07 -12.17
N VAL A 78 1.90 -12.31 -10.96
CA VAL A 78 2.47 -11.74 -9.72
C VAL A 78 3.90 -12.24 -9.50
N ARG A 79 4.15 -13.54 -9.68
CA ARG A 79 5.49 -14.12 -9.55
C ARG A 79 6.46 -13.52 -10.57
N ALA A 80 6.05 -13.39 -11.83
CA ALA A 80 6.88 -12.80 -12.88
C ALA A 80 7.22 -11.32 -12.61
N ALA A 81 6.32 -10.57 -11.96
CA ALA A 81 6.61 -9.20 -11.52
C ALA A 81 7.61 -9.18 -10.35
N LEU A 82 7.46 -10.08 -9.37
CA LEU A 82 8.42 -10.25 -8.27
C LEU A 82 9.80 -10.67 -8.77
N ASP A 83 9.88 -11.58 -9.75
CA ASP A 83 11.11 -11.98 -10.41
C ASP A 83 11.79 -10.77 -11.10
N GLY A 84 11.00 -9.93 -11.79
CA GLY A 84 11.53 -8.73 -12.45
C GLY A 84 11.98 -7.61 -11.50
N LEU A 85 11.32 -7.45 -10.35
CA LEU A 85 11.66 -6.43 -9.35
C LEU A 85 12.81 -6.88 -8.44
N MET A 86 12.78 -8.14 -8.02
CA MET A 86 13.67 -8.66 -6.99
C MET A 86 14.59 -9.76 -7.49
N GLY A 87 14.09 -10.71 -8.28
CA GLY A 87 14.85 -11.90 -8.68
C GLY A 87 14.91 -12.94 -7.56
N ASP A 88 15.66 -12.68 -6.49
CA ASP A 88 15.85 -13.58 -5.34
C ASP A 88 14.86 -13.25 -4.20
N TRP A 89 13.59 -13.65 -4.34
CA TRP A 89 12.56 -13.38 -3.32
C TRP A 89 12.05 -14.65 -2.64
N THR A 90 11.65 -14.53 -1.36
CA THR A 90 11.12 -15.63 -0.58
C THR A 90 9.61 -15.71 -0.70
N GLN A 91 9.08 -16.90 -0.99
CA GLN A 91 7.65 -17.13 -0.96
C GLN A 91 7.06 -16.88 0.43
N PRO A 92 6.05 -16.02 0.58
CA PRO A 92 5.43 -15.79 1.87
C PRO A 92 4.64 -17.03 2.29
N SER A 93 4.51 -17.25 3.60
CA SER A 93 3.65 -18.31 4.14
C SER A 93 2.16 -18.04 3.92
N ARG A 94 1.79 -16.79 3.63
CA ARG A 94 0.44 -16.36 3.25
C ARG A 94 0.54 -15.21 2.25
N TRP A 95 -0.25 -15.30 1.18
CA TRP A 95 -0.32 -14.24 0.18
C TRP A 95 -1.26 -13.08 0.55
N ALA A 96 -1.97 -13.17 1.68
CA ALA A 96 -2.95 -12.17 2.07
C ALA A 96 -2.92 -11.84 3.58
N THR A 97 -2.94 -10.54 3.84
CA THR A 97 -3.54 -9.88 5.00
C THR A 97 -4.65 -8.98 4.48
N LEU A 98 -5.87 -9.10 5.00
CA LEU A 98 -7.02 -8.37 4.47
C LEU A 98 -7.13 -6.97 5.05
N LEU A 99 -7.42 -6.02 4.18
CA LEU A 99 -7.72 -4.63 4.50
C LEU A 99 -9.13 -4.33 4.01
N VAL A 100 -10.07 -4.24 4.95
CA VAL A 100 -11.47 -3.92 4.68
C VAL A 100 -11.79 -2.57 5.31
N THR A 101 -12.36 -1.64 4.54
CA THR A 101 -12.71 -0.30 5.00
C THR A 101 -14.08 0.08 4.45
N PHE A 102 -15.09 0.05 5.30
CA PHE A 102 -16.45 0.46 4.94
C PHE A 102 -16.55 1.98 4.76
N PRO A 103 -17.55 2.46 4.01
CA PRO A 103 -17.87 3.88 3.94
C PRO A 103 -18.03 4.50 5.31
N ARG A 104 -17.48 5.70 5.50
CA ARG A 104 -17.78 6.50 6.69
C ARG A 104 -19.24 6.98 6.65
N ARG A 105 -19.79 7.26 7.84
CA ARG A 105 -21.10 7.91 7.98
C ARG A 105 -21.12 9.28 7.32
N GLU A 106 -20.14 10.12 7.68
CA GLU A 106 -19.93 11.39 7.00
C GLU A 106 -19.00 11.22 5.80
N ARG A 107 -19.57 11.46 4.62
CA ARG A 107 -18.90 11.29 3.32
C ARG A 107 -18.38 12.61 2.74
N THR A 108 -18.77 13.74 3.32
CA THR A 108 -18.28 15.07 2.98
C THR A 108 -16.92 15.35 3.61
N GLY A 109 -16.18 16.31 3.05
CA GLY A 109 -14.91 16.75 3.64
C GLY A 109 -13.75 15.76 3.49
N TRP A 110 -13.70 14.98 2.41
CA TRP A 110 -12.53 14.14 2.12
C TRP A 110 -11.28 15.01 2.01
N ASP A 111 -10.23 14.63 2.73
CA ASP A 111 -8.93 15.28 2.65
C ASP A 111 -7.77 14.29 2.86
N VAL A 112 -6.56 14.72 2.51
CA VAL A 112 -5.33 13.93 2.69
C VAL A 112 -5.03 13.78 4.18
N PRO A 113 -5.02 12.56 4.74
CA PRO A 113 -4.78 12.34 6.16
C PRO A 113 -3.40 12.86 6.56
N SER A 114 -3.25 13.28 7.83
CA SER A 114 -1.98 13.78 8.37
C SER A 114 -1.33 12.80 9.35
N THR A 115 -2.11 11.99 10.05
CA THR A 115 -1.63 11.27 11.24
C THR A 115 -1.13 9.84 10.96
N THR A 116 -1.54 9.24 9.84
CA THR A 116 -1.34 7.80 9.59
C THR A 116 -0.18 7.48 8.62
N TRP A 117 0.60 8.48 8.22
CA TRP A 117 1.76 8.29 7.33
C TRP A 117 2.90 7.52 8.00
N HIS A 118 3.34 6.44 7.35
CA HIS A 118 4.44 5.60 7.80
C HIS A 118 5.14 4.90 6.63
N ASN A 119 6.33 4.37 6.86
CA ASN A 119 6.94 3.34 6.02
C ASN A 119 7.12 2.07 6.87
N ASP A 120 6.94 0.90 6.25
CA ASP A 120 7.09 -0.37 6.96
C ASP A 120 8.57 -0.61 7.23
N PHE A 121 8.97 -0.61 8.50
CA PHE A 121 10.37 -0.82 8.86
C PHE A 121 10.84 -2.19 8.36
N VAL A 122 11.74 -2.15 7.37
CA VAL A 122 12.58 -3.27 6.99
C VAL A 122 14.00 -2.89 7.42
N PRO A 123 14.77 -3.75 8.10
CA PRO A 123 16.14 -3.44 8.51
C PRO A 123 17.02 -3.06 7.31
N PHE A 124 17.81 -1.99 7.43
CA PHE A 124 18.69 -1.52 6.35
C PHE A 124 19.76 -2.55 6.02
N GLY A 125 20.04 -2.67 4.72
CA GLY A 125 20.99 -3.63 4.17
C GLY A 125 21.67 -3.01 2.96
N THR A 126 22.61 -3.74 2.35
CA THR A 126 23.31 -3.31 1.14
C THR A 126 22.32 -2.94 0.05
N GLY A 127 22.52 -1.80 -0.64
CA GLY A 127 21.57 -1.01 -1.44
C GLY A 127 20.78 -1.65 -2.60
N ARG A 128 20.34 -2.89 -2.45
CA ARG A 128 19.35 -3.62 -3.25
C ARG A 128 17.96 -3.44 -2.63
N LEU A 129 16.92 -3.59 -3.43
CA LEU A 129 15.52 -3.61 -2.97
C LEU A 129 15.29 -4.77 -1.99
N ARG A 130 14.98 -4.47 -0.73
CA ARG A 130 14.93 -5.46 0.36
C ARG A 130 13.59 -6.19 0.46
N ALA A 131 12.51 -5.48 0.16
CA ALA A 131 11.18 -6.01 0.16
C ALA A 131 10.26 -5.11 -0.67
N VAL A 132 9.16 -5.69 -1.12
CA VAL A 132 8.03 -4.96 -1.69
C VAL A 132 6.79 -5.24 -0.88
N GLN A 133 6.02 -4.20 -0.58
CA GLN A 133 4.67 -4.36 -0.08
C GLN A 133 3.74 -4.49 -1.29
N MET A 134 3.09 -5.64 -1.41
CA MET A 134 2.12 -5.89 -2.45
C MET A 134 0.72 -5.51 -1.97
N PHE A 135 -0.06 -4.84 -2.82
CA PHE A 135 -1.48 -4.56 -2.58
C PHE A 135 -2.31 -5.12 -3.74
N VAL A 136 -3.32 -5.91 -3.43
CA VAL A 136 -4.25 -6.51 -4.38
C VAL A 136 -5.61 -5.85 -4.21
N LEU A 137 -6.19 -5.36 -5.31
CA LEU A 137 -7.57 -4.85 -5.32
C LEU A 137 -8.53 -6.03 -5.48
N LEU A 138 -9.40 -6.26 -4.50
CA LEU A 138 -10.38 -7.36 -4.53
C LEU A 138 -11.74 -6.92 -5.08
N ASN A 139 -11.96 -5.60 -5.15
CA ASN A 139 -13.06 -4.96 -5.84
C ASN A 139 -12.58 -3.68 -6.54
N ASP A 140 -13.45 -3.08 -7.35
CA ASP A 140 -13.15 -1.81 -8.00
C ASP A 140 -13.02 -0.69 -6.97
N LEU A 141 -11.94 0.09 -7.05
CA LEU A 141 -11.65 1.18 -6.12
C LEU A 141 -11.51 2.49 -6.89
N GLY A 142 -12.41 3.42 -6.59
CA GLY A 142 -12.36 4.79 -7.09
C GLY A 142 -11.59 5.75 -6.17
N PRO A 143 -11.25 6.96 -6.66
CA PRO A 143 -10.65 8.00 -5.84
C PRO A 143 -11.55 8.33 -4.64
N ARG A 144 -10.91 8.64 -3.51
CA ARG A 144 -11.57 8.95 -2.23
C ARG A 144 -12.34 7.77 -1.62
N GLY A 145 -12.16 6.57 -2.18
CA GLY A 145 -12.76 5.31 -1.74
C GLY A 145 -12.01 4.62 -0.61
N GLY A 146 -11.00 5.28 -0.04
CA GLY A 146 -10.27 4.77 1.11
C GLY A 146 -9.18 3.78 0.74
N ALA A 147 -8.75 3.72 -0.52
CA ALA A 147 -7.60 2.90 -0.90
C ALA A 147 -6.31 3.44 -0.26
N THR A 148 -5.24 2.66 -0.31
CA THR A 148 -3.96 3.11 0.26
C THR A 148 -3.47 4.37 -0.49
N LEU A 149 -3.04 5.38 0.25
CA LEU A 149 -2.32 6.54 -0.27
C LEU A 149 -0.83 6.26 -0.22
N VAL A 150 -0.12 6.63 -1.28
CA VAL A 150 1.32 6.41 -1.44
C VAL A 150 1.97 7.73 -1.81
N LEU A 151 3.03 8.11 -1.09
CA LEU A 151 3.87 9.25 -1.44
C LEU A 151 4.96 8.77 -2.41
N THR A 152 4.71 8.85 -3.70
CA THR A 152 5.63 8.36 -4.74
C THR A 152 6.98 9.06 -4.64
N GLY A 153 8.06 8.33 -4.91
CA GLY A 153 9.44 8.83 -4.89
C GLY A 153 10.06 8.88 -3.49
N SER A 154 9.26 8.78 -2.42
CA SER A 154 9.75 8.95 -1.05
C SER A 154 10.78 7.92 -0.61
N HIS A 155 10.79 6.71 -1.19
CA HIS A 155 11.84 5.71 -0.97
C HIS A 155 13.25 6.22 -1.31
N ARG A 156 13.37 7.11 -2.31
CA ARG A 156 14.65 7.74 -2.70
C ARG A 156 15.12 8.76 -1.67
N LEU A 157 14.19 9.49 -1.05
CA LEU A 157 14.51 10.34 0.10
C LEU A 157 14.92 9.48 1.29
N VAL A 158 14.17 8.42 1.60
CA VAL A 158 14.52 7.51 2.70
C VAL A 158 15.95 7.02 2.57
N ARG A 159 16.36 6.55 1.39
CA ARG A 159 17.74 6.08 1.15
C ARG A 159 18.78 7.16 1.48
N ARG A 160 18.59 8.39 0.99
CA ARG A 160 19.51 9.52 1.23
C ARG A 160 19.68 9.85 2.73
N TYR A 161 18.63 9.65 3.52
CA TYR A 161 18.66 9.91 4.97
C TYR A 161 19.01 8.67 5.80
N ALA A 162 18.83 7.47 5.25
CA ALA A 162 19.15 6.20 5.90
C ALA A 162 20.64 5.85 5.87
N ASP A 163 21.38 6.33 4.86
CA ASP A 163 22.81 6.06 4.66
C ASP A 163 23.75 6.67 5.74
N ARG A 164 23.23 7.25 6.84
CA ARG A 164 24.03 7.98 7.86
C ARG A 164 24.28 7.24 9.18
N ALA A 165 23.77 6.03 9.38
CA ALA A 165 24.12 5.21 10.54
C ALA A 165 23.92 3.73 10.22
N ALA A 166 24.88 2.87 10.53
CA ALA A 166 24.70 1.42 10.43
C ALA A 166 23.46 1.02 11.26
N ASP A 167 22.52 0.32 10.62
CA ASP A 167 21.13 -0.01 11.03
C ASP A 167 20.02 0.96 10.60
N GLY A 168 20.37 2.15 10.10
CA GLY A 168 19.47 3.20 9.63
C GLY A 168 18.44 3.68 10.67
N PRO A 169 17.82 4.86 10.49
CA PRO A 169 16.87 5.37 11.46
C PRO A 169 15.58 4.54 11.47
N HIS A 170 15.12 4.18 12.67
CA HIS A 170 13.75 3.72 12.91
C HIS A 170 12.73 4.70 12.25
N PRO A 171 11.59 4.25 11.67
CA PRO A 171 10.67 5.07 10.88
C PRO A 171 10.28 6.41 11.51
N LYS A 172 10.04 6.41 12.83
CA LYS A 172 9.73 7.62 13.59
C LYS A 172 10.84 8.68 13.55
N ARG A 173 12.11 8.26 13.64
CA ARG A 173 13.27 9.16 13.54
C ARG A 173 13.39 9.70 12.12
N LEU A 174 13.24 8.83 11.12
CA LEU A 174 13.27 9.21 9.71
C LEU A 174 12.20 10.26 9.36
N ARG A 175 10.94 10.02 9.75
CA ARG A 175 9.84 10.98 9.54
C ARG A 175 10.13 12.34 10.18
N ARG A 176 10.67 12.33 11.41
CA ARG A 176 11.06 13.55 12.12
C ARG A 176 12.19 14.30 11.40
N GLU A 177 13.22 13.60 10.93
CA GLU A 177 14.36 14.20 10.23
C GLU A 177 13.96 14.77 8.87
N LEU A 178 13.15 14.03 8.11
CA LEU A 178 12.58 14.51 6.85
C LEU A 178 11.66 15.72 7.07
N GLY A 179 10.84 15.71 8.12
CA GLY A 179 10.02 16.87 8.49
C GLY A 179 10.84 18.06 8.97
N ALA A 180 11.97 17.84 9.65
CA ALA A 180 12.87 18.91 10.04
C ALA A 180 13.54 19.56 8.82
N ALA A 181 14.00 18.73 7.87
CA ALA A 181 14.66 19.19 6.65
C ALA A 181 13.69 19.82 5.61
N HIS A 182 12.45 19.34 5.54
CA HIS A 182 11.51 19.72 4.48
C HIS A 182 10.15 20.14 5.04
N PRO A 183 9.82 21.45 5.05
CA PRO A 183 8.52 21.96 5.51
C PRO A 183 7.33 21.33 4.80
N TRP A 184 7.42 21.08 3.49
CA TRP A 184 6.35 20.43 2.71
C TRP A 184 6.00 19.04 3.27
N LEU A 185 7.00 18.26 3.67
CA LEU A 185 6.78 16.96 4.31
C LEU A 185 6.22 17.14 5.72
N ARG A 186 6.79 18.06 6.52
CA ARG A 186 6.29 18.39 7.86
C ARG A 186 4.79 18.66 7.86
N GLU A 187 4.32 19.45 6.90
CA GLU A 187 2.91 19.78 6.69
C GLU A 187 2.08 18.57 6.28
N LEU A 188 2.62 17.66 5.45
CA LEU A 188 1.91 16.44 5.04
C LEU A 188 1.52 15.60 6.27
N TRP A 189 2.41 15.46 7.24
CA TRP A 189 2.14 14.72 8.49
C TRP A 189 1.73 15.59 9.69
N SER A 190 1.26 16.82 9.45
CA SER A 190 0.72 17.73 10.46
C SER A 190 -0.76 18.02 10.23
N GLU A 191 -1.51 18.15 11.32
CA GLU A 191 -2.91 18.63 11.30
C GLU A 191 -2.97 20.14 11.05
N THR A 192 -1.97 20.89 11.52
CA THR A 192 -1.78 22.30 11.19
C THR A 192 -1.02 22.38 9.88
N GLY A 193 -1.77 22.53 8.79
CA GLY A 193 -1.24 22.56 7.43
C GLY A 193 -2.04 23.48 6.51
N PRO A 194 -1.64 23.60 5.24
CA PRO A 194 -2.33 24.45 4.26
C PRO A 194 -3.77 24.00 4.04
N GLY A 195 -4.66 24.95 3.70
CA GLY A 195 -6.11 24.71 3.61
C GLY A 195 -6.57 23.81 2.45
N ASP A 196 -5.78 23.68 1.37
CA ASP A 196 -6.10 22.80 0.23
C ASP A 196 -5.04 21.69 0.09
N ARG A 197 -5.13 20.69 0.97
CA ARG A 197 -4.20 19.55 0.98
C ARG A 197 -4.42 18.64 -0.23
N VAL A 198 -5.66 18.52 -0.73
CA VAL A 198 -5.97 17.77 -1.95
C VAL A 198 -5.16 18.28 -3.13
N ARG A 199 -5.28 19.57 -3.46
CA ARG A 199 -4.54 20.15 -4.58
C ARG A 199 -3.03 20.03 -4.36
N ARG A 200 -2.55 20.41 -3.18
CA ARG A 200 -1.11 20.41 -2.86
C ARG A 200 -0.47 19.03 -3.01
N TYR A 201 -1.11 17.98 -2.50
CA TYR A 201 -0.48 16.66 -2.41
C TYR A 201 -0.87 15.71 -3.54
N LEU A 202 -2.12 15.73 -4.03
CA LEU A 202 -2.58 14.82 -5.08
C LEU A 202 -2.42 15.40 -6.49
N VAL A 203 -2.51 16.72 -6.65
CA VAL A 203 -2.47 17.37 -7.97
C VAL A 203 -1.07 17.91 -8.25
N ASP A 204 -0.61 18.85 -7.42
CA ASP A 204 0.60 19.62 -7.69
C ASP A 204 1.88 18.83 -7.35
N GLY A 205 1.92 18.18 -6.18
CA GLY A 205 3.13 17.51 -5.70
C GLY A 205 4.25 18.50 -5.33
N THR A 206 5.49 18.02 -5.31
CA THR A 206 6.68 18.85 -5.09
C THR A 206 7.95 18.17 -5.62
N GLU A 207 9.06 18.91 -5.66
CA GLU A 207 10.40 18.35 -5.83
C GLU A 207 11.25 18.69 -4.61
N LEU A 208 11.81 17.67 -3.96
CA LEU A 208 12.70 17.83 -2.81
C LEU A 208 14.00 17.08 -3.08
N ASP A 209 15.14 17.74 -2.95
CA ASP A 209 16.47 17.11 -3.13
C ASP A 209 16.64 16.39 -4.49
N GLY A 210 16.00 16.89 -5.56
CA GLY A 210 15.99 16.26 -6.89
C GLY A 210 15.07 15.05 -7.01
N VAL A 211 14.15 14.85 -6.07
CA VAL A 211 13.15 13.79 -6.06
C VAL A 211 11.76 14.40 -6.20
N SER A 212 11.08 14.06 -7.30
CA SER A 212 9.68 14.40 -7.49
C SER A 212 8.80 13.54 -6.58
N LEU A 213 7.92 14.20 -5.82
CA LEU A 213 7.00 13.60 -4.88
C LEU A 213 5.56 14.00 -5.19
N ARG A 214 4.65 13.03 -5.08
CA ARG A 214 3.21 13.25 -5.16
C ARG A 214 2.49 12.16 -4.40
N VAL A 215 1.36 12.49 -3.81
CA VAL A 215 0.47 11.49 -3.22
C VAL A 215 -0.40 10.91 -4.32
N VAL A 216 -0.46 9.59 -4.39
CA VAL A 216 -1.38 8.86 -5.28
C VAL A 216 -2.21 7.89 -4.45
N GLU A 217 -3.47 7.69 -4.85
CA GLU A 217 -4.35 6.68 -4.27
C GLU A 217 -4.35 5.43 -5.16
N LEU A 218 -4.23 4.25 -4.56
CA LEU A 218 -4.19 2.96 -5.27
C LEU A 218 -5.58 2.56 -5.80
N THR A 219 -6.04 3.28 -6.82
CA THR A 219 -7.33 3.10 -7.49
C THR A 219 -7.21 2.19 -8.71
N GLY A 220 -8.26 1.44 -9.03
CA GLY A 220 -8.20 0.48 -10.12
C GLY A 220 -9.38 -0.47 -10.14
N ARG A 221 -9.22 -1.55 -10.88
CA ARG A 221 -10.22 -2.62 -11.01
C ARG A 221 -9.86 -3.82 -10.15
N ALA A 222 -10.86 -4.62 -9.81
CA ALA A 222 -10.65 -5.91 -9.17
C ALA A 222 -9.64 -6.76 -9.97
N GLY A 223 -8.64 -7.30 -9.28
CA GLY A 223 -7.56 -8.10 -9.86
C GLY A 223 -6.28 -7.32 -10.20
N ASP A 224 -6.30 -5.99 -10.11
CA ASP A 224 -5.09 -5.18 -10.18
C ASP A 224 -4.18 -5.42 -8.97
N VAL A 225 -2.87 -5.43 -9.22
CA VAL A 225 -1.85 -5.61 -8.19
C VAL A 225 -0.85 -4.47 -8.24
N TYR A 226 -0.60 -3.85 -7.08
CA TYR A 226 0.45 -2.86 -6.88
C TYR A 226 1.61 -3.46 -6.12
N PHE A 227 2.83 -3.16 -6.56
CA PHE A 227 4.06 -3.42 -5.83
C PHE A 227 4.66 -2.09 -5.38
N MET A 228 4.78 -1.90 -4.08
CA MET A 228 5.32 -0.68 -3.46
C MET A 228 6.66 -0.99 -2.81
N HIS A 229 7.66 -0.14 -3.05
CA HIS A 229 8.95 -0.22 -2.40
C HIS A 229 8.78 -0.09 -0.87
N CYS A 230 9.45 -0.93 -0.07
CA CYS A 230 9.25 -0.98 1.40
C CYS A 230 9.54 0.34 2.13
N ASP A 231 10.43 1.17 1.57
CA ASP A 231 10.75 2.50 2.11
C ASP A 231 9.77 3.62 1.71
N THR A 232 8.78 3.33 0.87
CA THR A 232 7.82 4.35 0.44
C THR A 232 6.85 4.67 1.57
N PHE A 233 6.69 5.96 1.87
CA PHE A 233 5.69 6.42 2.82
C PHE A 233 4.29 6.23 2.25
N HIS A 234 3.40 5.70 3.08
CA HIS A 234 2.03 5.44 2.73
C HIS A 234 1.09 5.61 3.93
N SER A 235 -0.21 5.66 3.65
CA SER A 235 -1.24 5.98 4.63
C SER A 235 -2.59 5.35 4.23
N ALA A 236 -3.44 5.06 5.21
CA ALA A 236 -4.83 4.71 4.94
C ALA A 236 -5.65 5.98 4.67
N ALA A 237 -6.40 6.01 3.56
CA ALA A 237 -7.37 7.07 3.30
C ALA A 237 -8.73 6.82 3.96
N PRO A 238 -9.49 7.90 4.25
CA PRO A 238 -10.91 7.78 4.51
C PRO A 238 -11.67 7.24 3.29
N ASN A 239 -12.64 6.35 3.53
CA ASN A 239 -13.58 5.92 2.50
C ASN A 239 -14.84 6.81 2.54
N CYS A 240 -14.93 7.74 1.59
CA CYS A 240 -16.07 8.64 1.42
C CYS A 240 -16.98 8.22 0.26
N LEU A 241 -16.73 7.07 -0.37
CA LEU A 241 -17.59 6.52 -1.41
C LEU A 241 -18.72 5.68 -0.81
N ASP A 242 -19.53 5.09 -1.67
CA ASP A 242 -20.70 4.28 -1.32
C ASP A 242 -20.45 2.78 -1.41
N GLN A 243 -19.19 2.35 -1.56
CA GLN A 243 -18.78 0.95 -1.59
C GLN A 243 -17.62 0.73 -0.62
N PRO A 244 -17.55 -0.43 0.08
CA PRO A 244 -16.41 -0.75 0.92
C PRO A 244 -15.16 -0.98 0.07
N ARG A 245 -14.01 -0.54 0.58
CA ARG A 245 -12.72 -0.93 0.03
C ARG A 245 -12.34 -2.32 0.53
N MET A 246 -12.08 -3.25 -0.38
CA MET A 246 -11.56 -4.58 -0.06
C MET A 246 -10.23 -4.80 -0.78
N MET A 247 -9.17 -4.96 0.01
CA MET A 247 -7.83 -5.25 -0.51
C MET A 247 -7.19 -6.40 0.25
N ALA A 248 -6.27 -7.10 -0.39
CA ALA A 248 -5.31 -7.96 0.28
C ALA A 248 -3.92 -7.34 0.19
N THR A 249 -3.06 -7.63 1.17
CA THR A 249 -1.69 -7.13 1.16
C THR A 249 -0.71 -8.16 1.72
N ALA A 250 0.51 -8.17 1.21
CA ALA A 250 1.58 -9.01 1.73
C ALA A 250 2.95 -8.34 1.51
N MET A 251 3.81 -8.41 2.52
CA MET A 251 5.21 -8.02 2.39
C MET A 251 5.99 -9.17 1.80
N ILE A 252 6.55 -9.00 0.61
CA ILE A 252 7.44 -9.98 -0.02
C ILE A 252 8.87 -9.53 0.20
N ARG A 253 9.67 -10.40 0.82
CA ARG A 253 11.06 -10.09 1.19
C ARG A 253 12.02 -10.74 0.22
N ARG A 254 13.15 -10.08 -0.02
CA ARG A 254 14.32 -10.69 -0.67
C ARG A 254 14.85 -11.82 0.22
N GLU A 255 15.37 -12.88 -0.38
CA GLU A 255 16.05 -13.94 0.36
C GLU A 255 17.22 -13.33 1.16
N PRO A 256 17.42 -13.73 2.43
CA PRO A 256 18.63 -13.38 3.15
C PRO A 256 19.81 -13.95 2.36
N GLY A 257 20.65 -13.10 1.78
CA GLY A 257 21.86 -13.57 1.11
C GLY A 257 22.64 -14.44 2.09
N GLN A 258 22.99 -15.67 1.69
CA GLN A 258 23.94 -16.47 2.46
C GLN A 258 25.15 -15.58 2.74
N ARG A 259 25.45 -15.36 4.03
CA ARG A 259 26.75 -14.78 4.39
C ARG A 259 27.77 -15.72 3.77
N ARG A 260 28.50 -15.26 2.75
CA ARG A 260 29.71 -15.94 2.31
C ARG A 260 30.62 -15.97 3.52
N THR A 261 30.69 -17.11 4.19
CA THR A 261 31.75 -17.42 5.13
C THR A 261 33.02 -17.43 4.29
N ALA A 262 33.80 -16.36 4.40
CA ALA A 262 35.20 -16.37 4.04
C ALA A 262 35.96 -17.23 5.06
#